data_AF-A0A7S0WM66-F1
#
_entry.id   AF-A0A7S0WM66-F1
#
_cell.length_a   1.000
_cell.length_b   1.000
_cell.length_c   1.000
_cell.angle_alpha   90.00
_cell.angle_beta   90.00
_cell.angle_gamma   90.00
#
_symmetry.space_group_name_H-M   'P 1'
#
loop_
_entity.id
_entity.type
_entity.pdbx_description
1 polymer ?
#
loop_
_entity_poly.entity_id
_entity_poly.type
_entity_poly.pdbx_seq_one_letter_code
_entity_poly.pdbx_strand_id
1 'polypeptide(L)'
;MSGNDIVAYCIPDFGKCGASFNEVGPAFKESIDFLVSMKWTSAATDGDKDFLMDPPCAFWFNMPLCIGMYCVPCCACAVQGRNMEKMTGASYEAECLKMVALSCCGCYVCYYPKKRGEFRAKYGLKGSPLMDCLGTCCWGPCLTCQDAVELMRAGDYTVPMCSLDEASKAREGAYKAAANVKDTVAKVVEPKKEEAKAEEPKADEPKKDEAKPADPAPADAK
;
A
#
# COMPACT_ATOMS: atom_id res chain seq x y z
N MET A 1 14.36 -8.59 23.11
CA MET A 1 14.23 -9.85 22.34
C MET A 1 15.60 -10.47 22.21
N SER A 2 15.72 -11.76 22.48
CA SER A 2 16.91 -12.56 22.19
C SER A 2 17.01 -12.82 20.69
N GLY A 3 18.20 -13.17 20.17
CA GLY A 3 18.34 -13.59 18.77
C GLY A 3 17.49 -14.80 18.40
N ASN A 4 17.23 -15.69 19.37
CA ASN A 4 16.37 -16.86 19.19
C ASN A 4 14.90 -16.49 18.96
N ASP A 5 14.44 -15.37 19.53
CA ASP A 5 13.05 -14.91 19.39
C ASP A 5 12.79 -14.45 17.94
N ILE A 6 13.77 -13.82 17.30
CA ILE A 6 13.68 -13.37 15.90
C ILE A 6 13.63 -14.57 14.97
N VAL A 7 14.48 -15.57 15.21
CA VAL A 7 14.51 -16.81 14.41
C VAL A 7 13.18 -17.55 14.52
N ALA A 8 12.64 -17.71 15.74
CA ALA A 8 11.35 -18.34 15.96
C ALA A 8 10.18 -17.56 15.34
N TYR A 9 10.28 -16.23 15.29
CA TYR A 9 9.29 -15.39 14.63
C TYR A 9 9.31 -15.59 13.10
N CYS A 10 10.51 -15.68 12.51
CA CYS A 10 10.72 -15.66 11.07
C CYS A 10 10.63 -17.01 10.36
N ILE A 11 10.92 -18.12 11.05
CA ILE A 11 11.02 -19.43 10.41
C ILE A 11 9.73 -20.24 10.64
N PRO A 12 9.02 -20.64 9.57
CA PRO A 12 7.85 -21.52 9.70
C PRO A 12 8.29 -22.93 10.12
N ASP A 13 7.41 -23.63 10.86
CA ASP A 13 7.60 -25.05 11.12
C ASP A 13 7.29 -25.85 9.84
N PHE A 14 8.33 -26.16 9.07
CA PHE A 14 8.20 -26.90 7.81
C PHE A 14 7.51 -28.27 7.97
N GLY A 15 7.54 -28.86 9.18
CA GLY A 15 6.81 -30.10 9.48
C GLY A 15 5.29 -29.94 9.42
N LYS A 16 4.77 -28.72 9.62
CA LYS A 16 3.33 -28.40 9.55
C LYS A 16 2.87 -27.95 8.16
N CYS A 17 3.78 -27.45 7.32
CA CYS A 17 3.46 -26.95 5.98
C CYS A 17 2.80 -28.00 5.07
N GLY A 18 3.13 -29.29 5.24
CA GLY A 18 2.57 -30.37 4.44
C GLY A 18 1.04 -30.47 4.54
N ALA A 19 0.48 -30.27 5.72
CA ALA A 19 -0.96 -30.33 5.94
C ALA A 19 -1.70 -29.12 5.33
N SER A 20 -1.02 -27.98 5.23
CA SER A 20 -1.60 -26.71 4.77
C SER A 20 -1.76 -26.61 3.24
N PHE A 21 -1.17 -27.53 2.46
CA PHE A 21 -1.28 -27.50 0.99
C PHE A 21 -2.73 -27.54 0.49
N ASN A 22 -3.61 -28.23 1.22
CA ASN A 22 -5.03 -28.30 0.89
C ASN A 22 -5.75 -26.94 0.97
N GLU A 23 -5.16 -25.95 1.66
CA GLU A 23 -5.73 -24.60 1.78
C GLU A 23 -5.36 -23.67 0.62
N VAL A 24 -4.41 -24.06 -0.23
CA VAL A 24 -3.94 -23.23 -1.35
C VAL A 24 -5.04 -23.08 -2.41
N GLY A 25 -5.68 -24.19 -2.82
CA GLY A 25 -6.75 -24.16 -3.82
C GLY A 25 -7.93 -23.24 -3.46
N PRO A 26 -8.49 -23.35 -2.24
CA PRO A 26 -9.48 -22.40 -1.74
C PRO A 26 -9.01 -20.94 -1.78
N ALA A 27 -7.76 -20.66 -1.37
CA ALA A 27 -7.22 -19.30 -1.39
C ALA A 27 -7.08 -18.71 -2.81
N PHE A 28 -6.74 -19.55 -3.79
CA PHE A 28 -6.78 -19.18 -5.21
C PHE A 28 -8.18 -18.76 -5.66
N LYS A 29 -9.19 -19.58 -5.31
CA LYS A 29 -10.58 -19.28 -5.64
C LYS A 29 -11.02 -17.96 -5.00
N GLU A 30 -10.74 -17.77 -3.71
CA GLU A 30 -11.03 -16.51 -3.02
C GLU A 30 -10.40 -15.30 -3.70
N SER A 31 -9.17 -15.44 -4.22
CA SER A 31 -8.47 -14.37 -4.94
C SER A 31 -9.18 -14.01 -6.25
N ILE A 32 -9.61 -15.01 -7.01
CA ILE A 32 -10.33 -14.82 -8.28
C ILE A 32 -11.71 -14.21 -8.01
N ASP A 33 -12.44 -14.73 -7.04
CA ASP A 33 -13.76 -14.21 -6.67
C ASP A 33 -13.67 -12.73 -6.24
N PHE A 34 -12.65 -12.39 -5.46
CA PHE A 34 -12.38 -11.01 -5.08
C PHE A 34 -12.05 -10.11 -6.29
N LEU A 35 -11.14 -10.54 -7.16
CA LEU A 35 -10.75 -9.85 -8.39
C LEU A 35 -11.97 -9.50 -9.26
N VAL A 36 -12.86 -10.48 -9.47
CA VAL A 36 -14.07 -10.33 -10.29
C VAL A 36 -15.12 -9.44 -9.61
N SER A 37 -15.21 -9.49 -8.28
CA SER A 37 -16.17 -8.65 -7.52
C SER A 37 -15.74 -7.19 -7.37
N MET A 38 -14.47 -6.88 -7.63
CA MET A 38 -13.90 -5.57 -7.35
C MET A 38 -14.44 -4.50 -8.30
N LYS A 39 -14.90 -3.39 -7.73
CA LYS A 39 -15.29 -2.19 -8.49
C LYS A 39 -14.05 -1.35 -8.80
N TRP A 40 -13.33 -1.71 -9.86
CA TRP A 40 -12.07 -1.07 -10.29
C TRP A 40 -12.17 0.45 -10.55
N THR A 41 -13.36 0.99 -10.73
CA THR A 41 -13.62 2.41 -10.97
C THR A 41 -13.97 3.19 -9.70
N SER A 42 -14.06 2.53 -8.55
CA SER A 42 -14.45 3.15 -7.29
C SER A 42 -13.29 3.14 -6.30
N ALA A 43 -12.88 4.34 -5.89
CA ALA A 43 -11.98 4.54 -4.75
C ALA A 43 -12.76 4.81 -3.45
N ALA A 44 -14.04 4.44 -3.39
CA ALA A 44 -14.86 4.64 -2.22
C ALA A 44 -14.20 3.95 -1.02
N THR A 45 -14.06 4.69 0.07
CA THR A 45 -13.46 4.19 1.29
C THR A 45 -14.55 3.65 2.23
N ASP A 46 -14.29 2.49 2.83
CA ASP A 46 -15.03 2.02 4.01
C ASP A 46 -14.44 2.64 5.28
N GLY A 47 -15.11 2.45 6.44
CA GLY A 47 -14.63 2.82 7.77
C GLY A 47 -14.58 4.32 8.09
N ASP A 48 -14.29 4.64 9.36
CA ASP A 48 -14.25 6.02 9.87
C ASP A 48 -12.92 6.37 10.58
N LYS A 49 -12.11 5.36 10.93
CA LYS A 49 -10.84 5.57 11.63
C LYS A 49 -9.67 5.51 10.67
N ASP A 50 -8.83 6.53 10.68
CA ASP A 50 -7.59 6.48 9.93
C ASP A 50 -6.66 5.42 10.53
N PHE A 51 -5.85 4.79 9.68
CA PHE A 51 -4.69 4.04 10.14
C PHE A 51 -3.76 4.98 10.93
N LEU A 52 -3.06 4.45 11.93
CA LEU A 52 -2.00 5.15 12.65
C LEU A 52 -0.91 5.61 11.67
N MET A 53 -0.65 4.80 10.65
CA MET A 53 0.35 5.05 9.62
C MET A 53 -0.30 5.53 8.32
N ASP A 54 -1.06 6.62 8.37
CA ASP A 54 -1.68 7.26 7.19
C ASP A 54 -0.92 8.54 6.81
N PRO A 55 -0.60 8.81 5.53
CA PRO A 55 -0.81 7.96 4.33
C PRO A 55 0.07 6.69 4.35
N PRO A 56 -0.20 5.68 3.49
CA PRO A 56 0.57 4.42 3.43
C PRO A 56 2.10 4.62 3.26
N CYS A 57 2.52 5.79 2.78
CA CYS A 57 3.89 6.26 2.67
C CYS A 57 4.57 6.53 4.03
N ALA A 58 3.82 6.50 5.13
CA ALA A 58 4.27 6.70 6.51
C ALA A 58 5.27 5.62 6.98
N PHE A 59 5.56 4.60 6.17
CA PHE A 59 6.44 3.48 6.47
C PHE A 59 7.85 3.90 6.99
N TRP A 60 8.36 5.09 6.63
CA TRP A 60 9.60 5.65 7.20
C TRP A 60 9.59 5.77 8.73
N PHE A 61 8.41 5.76 9.36
CA PHE A 61 8.28 5.84 10.81
C PHE A 61 8.68 4.53 11.52
N ASN A 62 8.87 3.45 10.76
CA ASN A 62 9.39 2.18 11.26
C ASN A 62 10.47 1.62 10.31
N MET A 63 11.52 2.43 10.13
CA MET A 63 12.67 2.17 9.26
C MET A 63 13.27 0.76 9.42
N PRO A 64 13.53 0.24 10.64
CA PRO A 64 14.13 -1.08 10.79
C PRO A 64 13.27 -2.21 10.20
N LEU A 65 11.95 -2.19 10.45
CA LEU A 65 11.02 -3.15 9.87
C LEU A 65 10.96 -3.02 8.34
N CYS A 66 10.90 -1.79 7.83
CA CYS A 66 10.82 -1.53 6.39
C CYS A 66 12.08 -1.96 5.64
N ILE A 67 13.26 -1.66 6.18
CA ILE A 67 14.54 -2.12 5.63
C ILE A 67 14.59 -3.65 5.69
N GLY A 68 14.17 -4.26 6.81
CA GLY A 68 14.08 -5.71 6.92
C GLY A 68 13.18 -6.34 5.87
N MET A 69 12.02 -5.74 5.59
CA MET A 69 11.08 -6.22 4.58
C MET A 69 11.56 -5.99 3.14
N TYR A 70 12.20 -4.86 2.84
CA TYR A 70 12.65 -4.51 1.49
C TYR A 70 13.96 -5.21 1.12
N CYS A 71 14.93 -5.25 2.04
CA CYS A 71 16.25 -5.83 1.81
C CYS A 71 16.24 -7.36 1.95
N VAL A 72 15.28 -7.93 2.67
CA VAL A 72 15.19 -9.38 2.91
C VAL A 72 13.77 -9.85 2.59
N PRO A 73 13.47 -10.17 1.32
CA PRO A 73 12.12 -10.56 0.90
C PRO A 73 11.54 -11.74 1.69
N CYS A 74 12.36 -12.67 2.17
CA CYS A 74 11.88 -13.77 3.02
C CYS A 74 11.41 -13.32 4.42
N CYS A 75 11.95 -12.23 4.97
CA CYS A 75 11.45 -11.61 6.19
C CYS A 75 10.12 -10.90 5.96
N ALA A 76 9.89 -10.35 4.76
CA ALA A 76 8.58 -9.81 4.40
C ALA A 76 7.50 -10.89 4.47
N CYS A 77 7.78 -12.08 3.92
CA CYS A 77 6.89 -13.23 4.00
C CYS A 77 6.55 -13.60 5.44
N ALA A 78 7.53 -13.54 6.34
CA ALA A 78 7.33 -13.89 7.74
C ALA A 78 6.45 -12.88 8.48
N VAL A 79 6.77 -11.59 8.42
CA VAL A 79 5.97 -10.55 9.07
C VAL A 79 4.55 -10.54 8.50
N GLN A 80 4.43 -10.68 7.18
CA GLN A 80 3.13 -10.70 6.52
C GLN A 80 2.33 -11.96 6.88
N GLY A 81 2.94 -13.14 6.88
CA GLY A 81 2.29 -14.37 7.32
C GLY A 81 1.86 -14.33 8.77
N ARG A 82 2.65 -13.73 9.67
CA ARG A 82 2.29 -13.54 11.09
C ARG A 82 1.16 -12.54 11.26
N ASN A 83 1.17 -11.45 10.50
CA ASN A 83 0.04 -10.52 10.46
C ASN A 83 -1.22 -11.24 9.98
N MET A 84 -1.12 -12.04 8.91
CA MET A 84 -2.22 -12.81 8.35
C MET A 84 -2.75 -13.85 9.34
N GLU A 85 -1.89 -14.56 10.06
CA GLU A 85 -2.29 -15.45 11.16
C GLU A 85 -3.14 -14.71 12.20
N LYS A 86 -2.79 -13.47 12.54
CA LYS A 86 -3.59 -12.65 13.47
C LYS A 86 -4.88 -12.09 12.86
N MET A 87 -4.89 -11.84 11.55
CA MET A 87 -6.07 -11.34 10.84
C MET A 87 -7.10 -12.45 10.58
N THR A 88 -6.65 -13.62 10.13
CA THR A 88 -7.50 -14.74 9.69
C THR A 88 -7.71 -15.81 10.76
N GLY A 89 -6.82 -15.90 11.75
CA GLY A 89 -6.80 -16.98 12.74
C GLY A 89 -6.23 -18.30 12.20
N ALA A 90 -5.82 -18.36 10.93
CA ALA A 90 -5.13 -19.52 10.38
C ALA A 90 -3.69 -19.59 10.88
N SER A 91 -3.10 -20.79 10.85
CA SER A 91 -1.69 -20.96 11.24
C SER A 91 -0.75 -20.13 10.35
N TYR A 92 0.34 -19.64 10.93
CA TYR A 92 1.41 -18.99 10.18
C TYR A 92 1.91 -19.84 9.01
N GLU A 93 2.07 -21.15 9.19
CA GLU A 93 2.55 -22.05 8.14
C GLU A 93 1.58 -22.10 6.95
N ALA A 94 0.27 -22.13 7.22
CA ALA A 94 -0.74 -22.09 6.18
C ALA A 94 -0.73 -20.76 5.42
N GLU A 95 -0.66 -19.63 6.12
CA GLU A 95 -0.62 -18.31 5.47
C GLU A 95 0.68 -18.09 4.71
N CYS A 96 1.83 -18.53 5.25
CA CYS A 96 3.11 -18.49 4.55
C CYS A 96 3.04 -19.31 3.25
N LEU A 97 2.47 -20.51 3.28
CA LEU A 97 2.33 -21.35 2.10
C LEU A 97 1.40 -20.75 1.05
N LYS A 98 0.22 -20.25 1.45
CA LYS A 98 -0.70 -19.52 0.56
C LYS A 98 0.00 -18.35 -0.09
N MET A 99 0.74 -17.56 0.69
CA MET A 99 1.45 -16.39 0.21
C MET A 99 2.48 -16.75 -0.86
N VAL A 100 3.30 -17.78 -0.62
CA VAL A 100 4.28 -18.27 -1.59
C VAL A 100 3.58 -18.75 -2.87
N ALA A 101 2.57 -19.62 -2.74
CA ALA A 101 1.88 -20.20 -3.88
C ALA A 101 1.13 -19.15 -4.73
N LEU A 102 0.43 -18.22 -4.08
CA LEU A 102 -0.34 -17.17 -4.74
C LEU A 102 0.55 -16.07 -5.31
N SER A 103 1.76 -15.88 -4.77
CA SER A 103 2.71 -14.91 -5.33
C SER A 103 3.25 -15.39 -6.68
N CYS A 104 3.47 -16.69 -6.86
CA CYS A 104 3.98 -17.27 -8.11
C CYS A 104 3.07 -17.02 -9.33
N CYS A 105 1.77 -16.79 -9.11
CA CYS A 105 0.79 -16.56 -10.17
C CYS A 105 0.17 -15.14 -10.12
N GLY A 106 0.70 -14.27 -9.27
CA GLY A 106 0.18 -12.91 -9.07
C GLY A 106 -1.16 -12.82 -8.32
N CYS A 107 -1.82 -13.94 -7.98
CA CYS A 107 -3.08 -13.92 -7.23
C CYS A 107 -2.95 -13.33 -5.82
N TYR A 108 -1.73 -13.25 -5.30
CA TYR A 108 -1.45 -12.64 -4.00
C TYR A 108 -1.93 -11.19 -3.89
N VAL A 109 -1.84 -10.44 -5.00
CA VAL A 109 -2.31 -9.04 -5.05
C VAL A 109 -3.82 -8.91 -4.87
N CYS A 110 -4.57 -10.01 -4.90
CA CYS A 110 -6.01 -10.06 -4.66
C CYS A 110 -6.33 -10.71 -3.30
N TYR A 111 -5.62 -11.79 -2.96
CA TYR A 111 -5.80 -12.47 -1.67
C TYR A 111 -5.54 -11.55 -0.48
N TYR A 112 -4.40 -10.85 -0.49
CA TYR A 112 -4.02 -10.02 0.65
C TYR A 112 -4.97 -8.83 0.86
N PRO A 113 -5.37 -8.05 -0.17
CA PRO A 113 -6.42 -7.04 -0.03
C PRO A 113 -7.75 -7.55 0.49
N LYS A 114 -8.18 -8.76 0.09
CA LYS A 114 -9.41 -9.34 0.62
C LYS A 114 -9.33 -9.48 2.14
N LYS A 115 -8.24 -10.07 2.64
CA LYS A 115 -8.02 -10.25 4.10
C LYS A 115 -7.80 -8.91 4.80
N ARG A 116 -7.16 -7.95 4.14
CA ARG A 116 -7.01 -6.59 4.64
C ARG A 116 -8.35 -5.85 4.75
N GLY A 117 -9.28 -6.07 3.82
CA GLY A 117 -10.65 -5.56 3.89
C GLY A 117 -11.42 -6.14 5.08
N GLU A 118 -11.30 -7.46 5.32
CA GLU A 118 -11.85 -8.12 6.51
C GLU A 118 -11.25 -7.53 7.81
N PHE A 119 -9.94 -7.28 7.82
CA PHE A 119 -9.22 -6.62 8.91
C PHE A 119 -9.70 -5.19 9.16
N ARG A 120 -9.85 -4.37 8.10
CA ARG A 120 -10.38 -3.01 8.20
C ARG A 120 -11.78 -3.00 8.78
N ALA A 121 -12.66 -3.86 8.28
CA ALA A 121 -14.02 -3.98 8.77
C ALA A 121 -14.05 -4.34 10.27
N LYS A 122 -13.18 -5.25 10.71
CA LYS A 122 -13.05 -5.65 12.12
C LYS A 122 -12.70 -4.49 13.06
N TYR A 123 -11.84 -3.57 12.62
CA TYR A 123 -11.35 -2.46 13.47
C TYR A 123 -11.98 -1.09 13.15
N GLY A 124 -12.82 -1.01 12.11
CA GLY A 124 -13.44 0.22 11.62
C GLY A 124 -12.46 1.17 10.93
N LEU A 125 -11.42 0.62 10.29
CA LEU A 125 -10.34 1.37 9.64
C LEU A 125 -10.76 1.84 8.25
N LYS A 126 -10.27 3.02 7.85
CA LYS A 126 -10.52 3.58 6.52
C LYS A 126 -9.68 2.90 5.46
N GLY A 127 -10.26 2.61 4.30
CA GLY A 127 -9.48 2.25 3.12
C GLY A 127 -10.37 1.80 1.97
N SER A 128 -9.78 1.37 0.86
CA SER A 128 -10.55 0.85 -0.26
C SER A 128 -9.92 -0.42 -0.81
N PRO A 129 -10.72 -1.40 -1.28
CA PRO A 129 -10.22 -2.62 -1.90
C PRO A 129 -9.29 -2.34 -3.08
N LEU A 130 -9.57 -1.30 -3.87
CA LEU A 130 -8.74 -0.88 -5.00
C LEU A 130 -7.37 -0.37 -4.52
N MET A 131 -7.35 0.50 -3.52
CA MET A 131 -6.08 1.03 -2.97
C MET A 131 -5.27 -0.06 -2.28
N ASP A 132 -5.91 -1.04 -1.66
CA ASP A 132 -5.21 -2.20 -1.12
C ASP A 132 -4.60 -3.05 -2.23
N CYS A 133 -5.32 -3.29 -3.32
CA CYS A 133 -4.82 -4.07 -4.44
C CYS A 133 -3.59 -3.40 -5.08
N LEU A 134 -3.69 -2.10 -5.37
CA LEU A 134 -2.58 -1.30 -5.88
C LEU A 134 -1.44 -1.24 -4.87
N GLY A 135 -1.76 -1.02 -3.61
CA GLY A 135 -0.80 -0.98 -2.53
C GLY A 135 -0.11 -2.31 -2.29
N THR A 136 -0.78 -3.45 -2.48
CA THR A 136 -0.15 -4.76 -2.33
C THR A 136 0.85 -5.00 -3.46
N CYS A 137 0.49 -4.61 -4.67
CA CYS A 137 1.34 -4.73 -5.85
C CYS A 137 2.59 -3.84 -5.77
N CYS A 138 2.41 -2.56 -5.43
CA CYS A 138 3.47 -1.56 -5.52
C CYS A 138 4.16 -1.26 -4.18
N TRP A 139 3.45 -1.47 -3.06
CA TRP A 139 3.81 -1.02 -1.72
C TRP A 139 3.53 -2.11 -0.66
N GLY A 140 3.63 -3.39 -1.03
CA GLY A 140 3.33 -4.53 -0.16
C GLY A 140 4.04 -4.47 1.20
N PRO A 141 5.34 -4.11 1.28
CA PRO A 141 6.02 -3.89 2.54
C PRO A 141 5.38 -2.79 3.41
N CYS A 142 4.95 -1.69 2.80
CA CYS A 142 4.32 -0.57 3.50
C CYS A 142 2.98 -0.99 4.11
N LEU A 143 2.16 -1.69 3.33
CA LEU A 143 0.89 -2.24 3.79
C LEU A 143 1.08 -3.23 4.95
N THR A 144 2.11 -4.08 4.88
CA THR A 144 2.42 -5.03 5.94
C THR A 144 2.88 -4.33 7.22
N CYS A 145 3.69 -3.28 7.12
CA CYS A 145 4.10 -2.47 8.26
C CYS A 145 2.89 -1.77 8.90
N GLN A 146 2.00 -1.21 8.08
CA GLN A 146 0.76 -0.58 8.56
C GLN A 146 -0.11 -1.60 9.33
N ASP A 147 -0.26 -2.83 8.82
CA ASP A 147 -1.01 -3.89 9.52
C ASP A 147 -0.34 -4.32 10.81
N ALA A 148 0.99 -4.48 10.81
CA ALA A 148 1.75 -4.86 11.99
C ALA A 148 1.53 -3.85 13.12
N VAL A 149 1.62 -2.56 12.82
CA VAL A 149 1.41 -1.46 13.77
C VAL A 149 -0.02 -1.47 14.32
N GLU A 150 -1.04 -1.64 13.48
CA GLU A 150 -2.43 -1.71 13.95
C GLU A 150 -2.70 -2.96 14.80
N LEU A 151 -2.14 -4.11 14.42
CA LEU A 151 -2.25 -5.34 15.19
C LEU A 151 -1.58 -5.20 16.57
N MET A 152 -0.41 -4.56 16.63
CA MET A 152 0.27 -4.25 17.90
C MET A 152 -0.55 -3.27 18.75
N ARG A 153 -1.18 -2.28 18.11
CA ARG A 153 -2.06 -1.33 18.80
C ARG A 153 -3.32 -1.99 19.36
N ALA A 154 -3.81 -3.04 18.71
CA ALA A 154 -5.01 -3.75 19.09
C ALA A 154 -4.83 -4.72 20.29
N GLY A 155 -3.59 -5.07 20.70
CA GLY A 155 -3.36 -5.95 21.86
C GLY A 155 -2.00 -6.67 21.86
N ASP A 156 -1.95 -7.89 22.42
CA ASP A 156 -0.76 -8.72 22.69
C ASP A 156 -0.04 -9.27 21.43
N TYR A 157 0.17 -8.41 20.44
CA TYR A 157 1.00 -8.69 19.28
C TYR A 157 2.29 -7.89 19.39
N THR A 158 3.41 -8.54 19.08
CA THR A 158 4.72 -7.87 19.07
C THR A 158 5.46 -8.34 17.84
N VAL A 159 5.83 -7.38 17.00
CA VAL A 159 6.67 -7.63 15.83
C VAL A 159 8.11 -7.29 16.20
N PRO A 160 9.07 -8.21 15.99
CA PRO A 160 10.47 -7.89 16.16
C PRO A 160 10.86 -6.66 15.36
N MET A 161 11.64 -5.77 15.96
CA MET A 161 12.14 -4.54 15.31
C MET A 161 11.05 -3.51 14.98
N CYS A 162 9.84 -3.67 15.53
CA CYS A 162 8.75 -2.71 15.44
C CYS A 162 8.48 -2.09 16.82
N SER A 163 8.35 -0.77 16.90
CA SER A 163 7.99 -0.05 18.12
C SER A 163 6.79 0.86 17.87
N LEU A 164 5.73 0.69 18.66
CA LEU A 164 4.55 1.57 18.62
C LEU A 164 4.91 3.00 19.01
N ASP A 165 5.80 3.17 19.99
CA ASP A 165 6.24 4.48 20.46
C ASP A 165 7.01 5.23 19.39
N GLU A 166 7.92 4.54 18.69
CA GLU A 166 8.69 5.14 17.60
C GLU A 166 7.80 5.49 16.41
N ALA A 167 6.89 4.58 16.05
CA ALA A 167 5.90 4.82 15.00
C ALA A 167 5.01 6.04 15.33
N SER A 168 4.55 6.15 16.58
CA SER A 168 3.71 7.27 17.05
C SER A 168 4.48 8.60 17.04
N LYS A 169 5.72 8.63 17.55
CA LYS A 169 6.56 9.83 17.55
C LYS A 169 6.86 10.31 16.13
N ALA A 170 7.21 9.40 15.23
CA ALA A 170 7.54 9.73 13.86
C ALA A 170 6.29 10.20 13.09
N ARG A 171 5.12 9.62 13.35
CA ARG A 171 3.83 10.12 12.88
C ARG A 171 3.60 11.57 13.32
N GLU A 172 3.66 11.85 14.62
CA GLU A 172 3.46 13.20 15.15
C GLU A 172 4.42 14.23 14.53
N GLY A 173 5.69 13.86 14.38
CA GLY A 173 6.70 14.69 13.73
C GLY A 173 6.32 15.03 12.29
N ALA A 174 5.86 14.05 11.51
CA ALA A 174 5.44 14.26 10.13
C ALA A 174 4.20 15.15 9.99
N TYR A 175 3.18 14.96 10.84
CA TYR A 175 2.00 15.86 10.83
C TYR A 175 2.36 17.29 11.21
N LYS A 176 3.24 17.48 12.20
CA LYS A 176 3.75 18.81 12.56
C LYS A 176 4.49 19.46 11.39
N ALA A 177 5.34 18.69 10.69
CA ALA A 177 6.04 19.19 9.50
C ALA A 177 5.07 19.56 8.37
N ALA A 178 4.06 18.73 8.10
CA ALA A 178 3.06 18.99 7.07
C ALA A 178 2.20 20.24 7.38
N ALA A 179 1.82 20.44 8.65
CA ALA A 179 1.12 21.64 9.10
C ALA A 179 1.96 22.91 8.86
N ASN A 180 3.25 22.86 9.22
CA ASN A 180 4.18 23.99 8.99
C ASN A 180 4.36 24.32 7.50
N VAL A 181 4.40 23.30 6.62
CA VAL A 181 4.44 23.50 5.16
C VAL A 181 3.16 24.18 4.69
N LYS A 182 1.99 23.73 5.15
CA LYS A 182 0.70 24.34 4.78
C LYS A 182 0.63 25.81 5.19
N ASP A 183 1.10 26.15 6.39
CA ASP A 183 1.16 27.53 6.87
C ASP A 183 2.15 28.40 6.06
N THR A 184 3.26 27.79 5.63
CA THR A 184 4.26 28.46 4.77
C THR A 184 3.71 28.71 3.37
N VAL A 185 3.04 27.72 2.77
CA VAL A 185 2.39 27.86 1.45
C VAL A 185 1.26 28.89 1.51
N ALA A 186 0.43 28.88 2.56
CA ALA A 186 -0.63 29.87 2.74
C ALA A 186 -0.09 31.31 2.81
N LYS A 187 1.05 31.52 3.47
CA LYS A 187 1.72 32.83 3.55
C LYS A 187 2.37 33.28 2.24
N VAL A 188 2.77 32.35 1.38
CA VAL A 188 3.39 32.64 0.07
C VAL A 188 2.32 32.90 -1.02
N VAL A 189 1.09 32.41 -0.84
CA VAL A 189 -0.01 32.52 -1.81
C VAL A 189 -0.98 33.67 -1.52
N GLU A 190 -0.81 34.42 -0.42
CA GLU A 190 -1.49 35.71 -0.30
C GLU A 190 -1.03 36.66 -1.42
N PRO A 191 -1.95 37.23 -2.21
CA PRO A 191 -1.62 37.76 -3.51
C PRO A 191 -0.86 39.07 -3.37
N LYS A 192 0.31 39.15 -4.02
CA LYS A 192 0.75 40.42 -4.59
C LYS A 192 -0.33 40.89 -5.58
N LYS A 193 -1.29 41.64 -5.05
CA LYS A 193 -2.15 42.55 -5.82
C LYS A 193 -1.25 43.71 -6.29
N GLU A 194 -0.34 43.42 -7.22
CA GLU A 194 0.37 44.46 -7.97
C GLU A 194 -0.53 44.88 -9.13
N GLU A 195 -0.89 46.16 -9.12
CA GLU A 195 -1.76 46.84 -10.07
C GLU A 195 -1.22 46.72 -11.51
N ALA A 196 -1.74 45.77 -12.29
CA ALA A 196 -1.56 45.80 -13.74
C ALA A 196 -2.54 46.82 -14.34
N LYS A 197 -2.06 48.05 -14.57
CA LYS A 197 -2.69 48.99 -15.50
C LYS A 197 -2.85 48.29 -16.85
N ALA A 198 -4.09 48.21 -17.33
CA ALA A 198 -4.42 47.74 -18.66
C ALA A 198 -3.85 48.73 -19.69
N GLU A 199 -2.90 48.26 -20.50
CA GLU A 199 -2.52 48.88 -21.77
C GLU A 199 -3.13 48.00 -22.87
N GLU A 200 -3.98 48.58 -23.72
CA GLU A 200 -4.71 47.87 -24.77
C GLU A 200 -3.75 47.26 -25.81
N PRO A 201 -3.95 46.01 -26.25
CA PRO A 201 -3.20 45.46 -27.36
C PRO A 201 -3.79 45.94 -28.69
N LYS A 202 -2.95 46.57 -29.53
CA LYS A 202 -3.24 46.80 -30.94
C LYS A 202 -3.37 45.46 -31.67
N ALA A 203 -4.46 45.30 -32.42
CA ALA A 203 -4.69 44.18 -33.30
C ALA A 203 -3.69 44.20 -34.46
N ASP A 204 -2.89 43.13 -34.58
CA ASP A 204 -2.12 42.82 -35.80
C ASP A 204 -2.87 41.74 -36.58
N GLU A 205 -3.03 41.97 -37.89
CA GLU A 205 -3.77 41.13 -38.82
C GLU A 205 -3.11 39.74 -39.01
N PRO A 206 -3.91 38.68 -39.25
CA PRO A 206 -3.36 37.36 -39.50
C PRO A 206 -2.83 37.24 -40.93
N LYS A 207 -1.52 36.96 -41.06
CA LYS A 207 -0.92 36.45 -42.31
C LYS A 207 -1.42 35.04 -42.58
N LYS A 208 -1.88 34.87 -43.81
CA LYS A 208 -2.41 33.65 -44.41
C LYS A 208 -1.25 32.78 -44.87
N ASP A 209 -0.91 31.73 -44.12
CA ASP A 209 0.07 30.73 -44.56
C ASP A 209 -0.63 29.62 -45.36
N GLU A 210 -0.15 29.43 -46.58
CA GLU A 210 -0.60 28.43 -47.55
C GLU A 210 -0.17 27.02 -47.11
N ALA A 211 -1.15 26.15 -46.89
CA ALA A 211 -0.92 24.73 -46.66
C ALA A 211 -0.53 24.05 -47.98
N LYS A 212 0.72 23.54 -48.03
CA LYS A 212 1.21 22.64 -49.08
C LYS A 212 0.78 21.20 -48.74
N PRO A 213 0.15 20.44 -49.66
CA PRO A 213 -0.21 19.05 -49.42
C PRO A 213 1.03 18.15 -49.44
N ALA A 214 1.14 17.24 -48.48
CA ALA A 214 2.09 16.14 -48.49
C ALA A 214 1.35 14.83 -48.85
N ASP A 215 1.91 14.11 -49.81
CA ASP A 215 1.39 12.89 -50.42
C ASP A 215 1.21 11.72 -49.44
N PRO A 216 0.29 10.78 -49.74
CA PRO A 216 0.09 9.56 -48.95
C PRO A 216 1.24 8.56 -49.17
N ALA A 217 1.69 7.95 -48.08
CA ALA A 217 2.65 6.85 -48.10
C ALA A 217 2.03 5.58 -48.73
N PRO A 218 2.82 4.80 -49.50
CA PRO A 218 2.34 3.60 -50.16
C PRO A 218 2.16 2.43 -49.18
N ALA A 219 1.07 1.71 -49.38
CA ALA A 219 0.83 0.36 -48.89
C ALA A 219 1.73 -0.63 -49.64
N ASP A 220 2.10 -1.71 -48.95
CA ASP A 220 2.50 -3.06 -49.41
C ASP A 220 3.64 -3.59 -48.50
N ALA A 221 3.76 -4.86 -48.14
CA ALA A 221 2.96 -6.05 -48.36
C ALA A 221 3.59 -7.21 -47.54
N LYS A 222 2.77 -8.25 -47.33
CA LYS A 222 3.11 -9.67 -47.05
C LYS A 222 3.71 -10.07 -45.71
#